data_AF-A0A7K6U3C4-F1
#
_entry.id   AF-A0A7K6U3C4-F1
#
_cell.length_a   1.000
_cell.length_b   1.000
_cell.length_c   1.000
_cell.angle_alpha   90.00
_cell.angle_beta   90.00
_cell.angle_gamma   90.00
#
_symmetry.space_group_name_H-M   'P 1'
#
loop_
_entity.id
_entity.type
_entity.pdbx_description
1 polymer ?
#
loop_
_entity_poly.entity_id
_entity_poly.type
_entity_poly.pdbx_seq_one_letter_code
_entity_poly.pdbx_strand_id
1 'polypeptide(L)'
;LYPVLEKAGDKTLLISETALGTLADICEACSYGSVQCLINENSDYLVDRISLNLRQVAHQPHVSQVLDTMLRHSDASLLPLVEDVIQDVLATLDQSYVHQAPTFLRVLHSVMTALVRWFDSSCGQEHQPRQAAEWWSKTPSQGQLTQQEVEQFFLDYVRQKQLAEGDLAETGEEETGQYRETGEECGEAALPSHAQLAKAVMERCIHLLSDRKLRVRLQVLDVLELCITVLHPHRNHLLPMAHRVWPALVTRLISDDPLAVLSAFKVLCTLAQQCGDFLRQRFSKDVLPKLTSSLLSQAPASARAGPVYSHTLAFKLQLAVLQGLGSLCEKLDMGE
;
A
#
# COMPACT_ATOMS: atom_id res chain seq x y z
N LEU A 1 9.77 9.93 -28.65
CA LEU A 1 9.45 9.78 -27.21
C LEU A 1 9.05 8.34 -26.84
N TYR A 2 7.98 7.77 -27.41
CA TYR A 2 7.47 6.43 -27.04
C TYR A 2 8.51 5.29 -26.99
N PRO A 3 9.37 5.05 -28.02
CA PRO A 3 10.33 3.95 -27.95
C PRO A 3 11.42 4.15 -26.88
N VAL A 4 11.72 5.39 -26.54
CA VAL A 4 12.71 5.72 -25.50
C VAL A 4 12.10 5.48 -24.11
N LEU A 5 10.83 5.88 -23.90
CA LEU A 5 10.08 5.56 -22.68
C LEU A 5 9.93 4.04 -22.48
N GLU A 6 9.72 3.29 -23.56
CA GLU A 6 9.69 1.83 -23.51
C GLU A 6 11.00 1.25 -22.96
N LYS A 7 12.14 1.77 -23.41
CA LYS A 7 13.47 1.35 -22.93
C LYS A 7 13.81 1.88 -21.53
N ALA A 8 13.28 3.04 -21.15
CA ALA A 8 13.41 3.55 -19.78
C ALA A 8 12.72 2.62 -18.74
N GLY A 9 11.73 1.83 -19.18
CA GLY A 9 11.00 0.86 -18.35
C GLY A 9 11.56 -0.56 -18.41
N ASP A 10 12.71 -0.77 -19.05
CA ASP A 10 13.36 -2.08 -19.13
C ASP A 10 13.86 -2.54 -17.75
N LYS A 11 13.96 -3.86 -17.56
CA LYS A 11 14.48 -4.44 -16.31
C LYS A 11 16.01 -4.35 -16.22
N THR A 12 16.67 -4.18 -17.36
CA THR A 12 18.11 -4.09 -17.48
C THR A 12 18.55 -2.67 -17.14
N LEU A 13 19.24 -2.51 -16.00
CA LEU A 13 19.64 -1.19 -15.49
C LEU A 13 20.44 -0.37 -16.52
N LEU A 14 21.33 -1.00 -17.28
CA LEU A 14 22.08 -0.31 -18.32
C LEU A 14 21.19 0.26 -19.43
N ILE A 15 20.15 -0.49 -19.84
CA ILE A 15 19.20 -0.05 -20.88
C ILE A 15 18.33 1.07 -20.34
N SER A 16 17.82 0.95 -19.11
CA SER A 16 16.98 1.97 -18.49
C SER A 16 17.74 3.27 -18.26
N GLU A 17 18.96 3.21 -17.73
CA GLU A 17 19.81 4.40 -17.48
C GLU A 17 20.18 5.09 -18.79
N THR A 18 20.56 4.33 -19.82
CA THR A 18 20.90 4.92 -21.14
C THR A 18 19.67 5.59 -21.77
N ALA A 19 18.49 4.98 -21.64
CA ALA A 19 17.25 5.56 -22.15
C ALA A 19 16.84 6.81 -21.37
N LEU A 20 17.03 6.85 -20.05
CA LEU A 20 16.81 8.05 -19.23
C LEU A 20 17.78 9.17 -19.59
N GLY A 21 19.06 8.86 -19.80
CA GLY A 21 20.05 9.81 -20.34
C GLY A 21 19.62 10.36 -21.70
N THR A 22 19.16 9.49 -22.60
CA THR A 22 18.64 9.89 -23.92
C THR A 22 17.41 10.81 -23.79
N LEU A 23 16.54 10.59 -22.79
CA LEU A 23 15.40 11.50 -22.53
C LEU A 23 15.86 12.87 -22.06
N ALA A 24 16.92 12.95 -21.26
CA ALA A 24 17.51 14.22 -20.84
C ALA A 24 18.13 14.95 -22.05
N ASP A 25 18.84 14.23 -22.93
CA ASP A 25 19.41 14.81 -24.15
C ASP A 25 18.31 15.34 -25.09
N ILE A 26 17.20 14.60 -25.25
CA ILE A 26 16.04 15.07 -26.01
C ILE A 26 15.40 16.30 -25.36
N CYS A 27 15.30 16.32 -24.02
CA CYS A 27 14.78 17.45 -23.27
C CYS A 27 15.59 18.72 -23.54
N GLU A 28 16.92 18.63 -23.49
CA GLU A 28 17.83 19.74 -23.76
C GLU A 28 17.76 20.18 -25.23
N ALA A 29 17.83 19.23 -26.18
CA ALA A 29 17.79 19.51 -27.60
C ALA A 29 16.47 20.16 -28.06
N CYS A 30 15.35 19.81 -27.42
CA CYS A 30 14.03 20.37 -27.72
C CYS A 30 13.66 21.57 -26.83
N SER A 31 14.57 22.06 -25.98
CA SER A 31 14.37 23.23 -25.10
C SER A 31 13.22 23.09 -24.08
N TYR A 32 12.99 21.88 -23.56
CA TYR A 32 12.09 21.66 -22.42
C TYR A 32 12.81 21.93 -21.10
N GLY A 33 12.09 22.47 -20.10
CA GLY A 33 12.67 22.80 -18.79
C GLY A 33 12.98 21.59 -17.90
N SER A 34 12.37 20.43 -18.17
CA SER A 34 12.61 19.17 -17.46
C SER A 34 12.02 17.99 -18.24
N VAL A 35 12.47 16.77 -17.93
CA VAL A 35 11.88 15.54 -18.48
C VAL A 35 10.38 15.45 -18.14
N GLN A 36 9.97 15.96 -16.98
CA GLN A 36 8.56 16.05 -16.60
C GLN A 36 7.76 16.98 -17.53
N CYS A 37 8.29 18.16 -17.85
CA CYS A 37 7.68 19.08 -18.81
C CYS A 37 7.59 18.46 -20.21
N LEU A 38 8.66 17.80 -20.68
CA LEU A 38 8.68 17.06 -21.95
C LEU A 38 7.54 16.02 -22.01
N ILE A 39 7.35 15.25 -20.95
CA ILE A 39 6.31 14.21 -20.91
C ILE A 39 4.91 14.83 -20.81
N ASN A 40 4.70 15.83 -19.96
CA ASN A 40 3.39 16.45 -19.77
C ASN A 40 2.90 17.15 -21.05
N GLU A 41 3.75 17.91 -21.74
CA GLU A 41 3.42 18.60 -23.00
C GLU A 41 3.16 17.66 -24.19
N ASN A 42 3.63 16.40 -24.11
CA ASN A 42 3.43 15.39 -25.16
C ASN A 42 2.50 14.25 -24.68
N SER A 43 1.81 14.44 -23.57
CA SER A 43 1.10 13.37 -22.87
C SER A 43 -0.14 12.88 -23.59
N ASP A 44 -0.85 13.77 -24.29
CA ASP A 44 -1.98 13.47 -25.17
C ASP A 44 -1.62 12.41 -26.22
N TYR A 45 -0.50 12.59 -26.93
CA TYR A 45 -0.02 11.63 -27.94
C TYR A 45 0.43 10.30 -27.32
N LEU A 46 1.02 10.35 -26.12
CA LEU A 46 1.47 9.15 -25.41
C LEU A 46 0.27 8.34 -24.92
N VAL A 47 -0.71 9.00 -24.30
CA VAL A 47 -1.94 8.38 -23.78
C VAL A 47 -2.76 7.77 -24.91
N ASP A 48 -2.91 8.46 -26.06
CA ASP A 48 -3.62 7.91 -27.23
C ASP A 48 -2.97 6.61 -27.72
N ARG A 49 -1.64 6.60 -27.87
CA ARG A 49 -0.89 5.39 -28.25
C ARG A 49 -1.00 4.27 -27.20
N ILE A 50 -0.97 4.61 -25.91
CA ILE A 50 -1.14 3.63 -24.83
C ILE A 50 -2.56 3.05 -24.89
N SER A 51 -3.59 3.89 -25.04
CA SER A 51 -4.99 3.47 -25.13
C SER A 51 -5.22 2.52 -26.31
N LEU A 52 -4.72 2.88 -27.50
CA LEU A 52 -4.79 2.03 -28.69
C LEU A 52 -4.09 0.69 -28.48
N ASN A 53 -2.90 0.69 -27.89
CA ASN A 53 -2.13 -0.54 -27.68
C ASN A 53 -2.75 -1.43 -26.59
N LEU A 54 -3.34 -0.85 -25.54
CA LEU A 54 -4.09 -1.59 -24.52
C LEU A 54 -5.34 -2.26 -25.11
N ARG A 55 -6.03 -1.58 -26.04
CA ARG A 55 -7.21 -2.12 -26.73
C ARG A 55 -6.88 -3.19 -27.76
N GLN A 56 -5.81 -3.00 -28.54
CA GLN A 56 -5.49 -3.89 -29.67
C GLN A 56 -4.80 -5.19 -29.23
N VAL A 57 -3.90 -5.15 -28.24
CA VAL A 57 -3.08 -6.31 -27.89
C VAL A 57 -2.70 -6.29 -26.41
N ALA A 58 -3.52 -6.89 -25.55
CA ALA A 58 -3.19 -7.17 -24.13
C ALA A 58 -1.94 -8.06 -23.90
N HIS A 59 -1.24 -8.45 -24.98
CA HIS A 59 -0.02 -9.26 -24.98
C HIS A 59 1.28 -8.47 -25.10
N GLN A 60 1.26 -7.13 -25.19
CA GLN A 60 2.48 -6.32 -25.23
C GLN A 60 2.88 -5.90 -23.80
N PRO A 61 3.82 -6.60 -23.12
CA PRO A 61 4.26 -6.22 -21.78
C PRO A 61 4.85 -4.80 -21.74
N HIS A 62 5.34 -4.32 -22.88
CA HIS A 62 5.93 -3.01 -23.11
C HIS A 62 4.97 -1.84 -22.88
N VAL A 63 3.67 -2.01 -23.13
CA VAL A 63 2.69 -0.92 -22.94
C VAL A 63 2.57 -0.54 -21.47
N SER A 64 2.50 -1.54 -20.59
CA SER A 64 2.49 -1.31 -19.14
C SER A 64 3.77 -0.64 -18.64
N GLN A 65 4.92 -0.90 -19.28
CA GLN A 65 6.20 -0.25 -18.95
C GLN A 65 6.23 1.21 -19.39
N VAL A 66 5.73 1.52 -20.59
CA VAL A 66 5.64 2.90 -21.07
C VAL A 66 4.71 3.72 -20.19
N LEU A 67 3.53 3.20 -19.84
CA LEU A 67 2.62 3.89 -18.94
C LEU A 67 3.26 4.11 -17.57
N ASP A 68 3.92 3.08 -17.02
CA ASP A 68 4.57 3.18 -15.71
C ASP A 68 5.71 4.20 -15.70
N THR A 69 6.56 4.24 -16.74
CA THR A 69 7.62 5.27 -16.87
C THR A 69 7.06 6.66 -17.07
N MET A 70 6.04 6.80 -17.91
CA MET A 70 5.32 8.07 -18.13
C MET A 70 4.78 8.60 -16.80
N LEU A 71 4.03 7.78 -16.07
CA LEU A 71 3.50 8.14 -14.76
C LEU A 71 4.63 8.47 -13.78
N ARG A 72 5.70 7.66 -13.73
CA ARG A 72 6.85 7.87 -12.84
C ARG A 72 7.58 9.20 -13.08
N HIS A 73 7.56 9.77 -14.28
CA HIS A 73 8.24 11.03 -14.57
C HIS A 73 7.29 12.22 -14.76
N SER A 74 6.01 12.06 -14.42
CA SER A 74 4.96 13.09 -14.53
C SER A 74 4.29 13.43 -13.20
N ASP A 75 3.34 14.37 -13.23
CA ASP A 75 2.57 14.87 -12.10
C ASP A 75 1.04 14.69 -12.27
N ALA A 76 0.27 15.23 -11.32
CA ALA A 76 -1.18 15.16 -11.26
C ALA A 76 -1.91 15.78 -12.47
N SER A 77 -1.25 16.60 -13.30
CA SER A 77 -1.86 17.18 -14.51
C SER A 77 -2.27 16.12 -15.53
N LEU A 78 -1.67 14.93 -15.48
CA LEU A 78 -2.01 13.81 -16.36
C LEU A 78 -3.29 13.08 -15.96
N LEU A 79 -3.80 13.29 -14.74
CA LEU A 79 -4.92 12.54 -14.21
C LEU A 79 -6.15 12.51 -15.15
N PRO A 80 -6.60 13.65 -15.74
CA PRO A 80 -7.77 13.63 -16.62
C PRO A 80 -7.57 12.75 -17.86
N LEU A 81 -6.36 12.72 -18.43
CA LEU A 81 -6.06 11.91 -19.61
C LEU A 81 -5.98 10.41 -19.28
N VAL A 82 -5.39 10.10 -18.13
CA VAL A 82 -5.21 8.71 -17.68
C VAL A 82 -6.52 8.12 -17.16
N GLU A 83 -7.40 8.93 -16.57
CA GLU A 83 -8.69 8.49 -16.03
C GLU A 83 -9.52 7.73 -17.07
N ASP A 84 -9.68 8.28 -18.28
CA ASP A 84 -10.41 7.63 -19.38
C ASP A 84 -9.82 6.26 -19.74
N VAL A 85 -8.49 6.17 -19.85
CA VAL A 85 -7.80 4.92 -20.15
C VAL A 85 -8.00 3.88 -19.04
N ILE A 86 -8.05 4.31 -17.78
CA ILE A 86 -8.29 3.39 -16.68
C ILE A 86 -9.74 2.95 -16.60
N GLN A 87 -10.71 3.82 -16.91
CA GLN A 87 -12.11 3.40 -17.04
C GLN A 87 -12.27 2.33 -18.13
N ASP A 88 -11.59 2.48 -19.27
CA ASP A 88 -11.56 1.46 -20.32
C ASP A 88 -10.91 0.14 -19.85
N VAL A 89 -9.79 0.22 -19.12
CA VAL A 89 -9.12 -0.95 -18.54
C VAL A 89 -10.04 -1.67 -17.55
N LEU A 90 -10.74 -0.94 -16.69
CA LEU A 90 -11.71 -1.50 -15.74
C LEU A 90 -12.89 -2.16 -16.47
N ALA A 91 -13.46 -1.49 -17.48
CA ALA A 91 -14.53 -2.05 -18.29
C ALA A 91 -14.09 -3.31 -19.05
N THR A 92 -12.85 -3.36 -19.52
CA THR A 92 -12.28 -4.53 -20.21
C THR A 92 -11.99 -5.67 -19.24
N LEU A 93 -11.52 -5.35 -18.03
CA LEU A 93 -11.32 -6.31 -16.95
C LEU A 93 -12.64 -6.97 -16.54
N ASP A 94 -13.72 -6.19 -16.48
CA ASP A 94 -15.09 -6.66 -16.19
C ASP A 94 -15.64 -7.60 -17.28
N GLN A 95 -15.09 -7.55 -18.52
CA GLN A 95 -15.49 -8.40 -19.64
C GLN A 95 -14.57 -9.62 -19.84
N SER A 96 -13.30 -9.54 -19.43
CA SER A 96 -12.25 -10.51 -19.80
C SER A 96 -11.38 -10.96 -18.62
N TYR A 97 -12.03 -11.41 -17.54
CA TYR A 97 -11.42 -11.74 -16.25
C TYR A 97 -10.17 -12.66 -16.28
N VAL A 98 -10.07 -13.63 -17.19
CA VAL A 98 -9.15 -14.78 -16.98
C VAL A 98 -7.76 -14.62 -17.60
N HIS A 99 -7.64 -13.96 -18.75
CA HIS A 99 -6.37 -13.95 -19.52
C HIS A 99 -5.59 -12.65 -19.40
N GLN A 100 -6.27 -11.51 -19.18
CA GLN A 100 -5.65 -10.19 -19.25
C GLN A 100 -5.44 -9.53 -17.88
N ALA A 101 -6.03 -10.10 -16.82
CA ALA A 101 -5.95 -9.57 -15.45
C ALA A 101 -4.51 -9.24 -14.98
N PRO A 102 -3.46 -10.05 -15.22
CA PRO A 102 -2.12 -9.70 -14.73
C PRO A 102 -1.52 -8.43 -15.35
N THR A 103 -1.83 -8.16 -16.63
CA THR A 103 -1.36 -6.96 -17.35
C THR A 103 -2.13 -5.73 -16.86
N PHE A 104 -3.45 -5.85 -16.77
CA PHE A 104 -4.30 -4.76 -16.26
C PHE A 104 -4.00 -4.45 -14.80
N LEU A 105 -3.80 -5.44 -13.94
CA LEU A 105 -3.40 -5.21 -12.55
C LEU A 105 -2.05 -4.49 -12.44
N ARG A 106 -1.11 -4.71 -13.38
CA ARG A 106 0.13 -3.93 -13.41
C ARG A 106 -0.14 -2.46 -13.76
N VAL A 107 -1.00 -2.22 -14.75
CA VAL A 107 -1.44 -0.85 -15.10
C VAL A 107 -2.11 -0.17 -13.90
N LEU A 108 -3.07 -0.86 -13.25
CA LEU A 108 -3.76 -0.35 -12.07
C LEU A 108 -2.77 -0.06 -10.92
N HIS A 109 -1.81 -0.96 -10.67
CA HIS A 109 -0.76 -0.74 -9.68
C HIS A 109 0.07 0.51 -9.99
N SER A 110 0.54 0.68 -11.24
CA SER A 110 1.31 1.84 -11.67
C SER A 110 0.54 3.15 -11.47
N VAL A 111 -0.76 3.16 -11.81
CA VAL A 111 -1.62 4.33 -11.60
C VAL A 111 -1.81 4.62 -10.13
N MET A 112 -2.18 3.62 -9.31
CA MET A 112 -2.37 3.85 -7.88
C MET A 112 -1.07 4.30 -7.19
N THR A 113 0.09 3.78 -7.61
CA THR A 113 1.41 4.22 -7.12
C THR A 113 1.65 5.69 -7.46
N ALA A 114 1.32 6.08 -8.70
CA ALA A 114 1.43 7.48 -9.14
C ALA A 114 0.48 8.39 -8.35
N LEU A 115 -0.77 7.97 -8.12
CA LEU A 115 -1.73 8.73 -7.32
C LEU A 115 -1.25 8.93 -5.88
N VAL A 116 -0.78 7.87 -5.21
CA VAL A 116 -0.21 7.99 -3.86
C VAL A 116 0.88 9.05 -3.87
N ARG A 117 1.84 8.98 -4.79
CA ARG A 117 2.93 9.95 -4.86
C ARG A 117 2.47 11.38 -5.19
N TRP A 118 1.53 11.54 -6.12
CA TRP A 118 1.04 12.85 -6.54
C TRP A 118 0.24 13.57 -5.45
N PHE A 119 -0.44 12.83 -4.58
CA PHE A 119 -1.36 13.38 -3.59
C PHE A 119 -0.92 13.19 -2.12
N ASP A 120 0.08 12.35 -1.82
CA ASP A 120 0.68 12.24 -0.46
C ASP A 120 1.32 13.56 -0.02
N SER A 121 1.91 14.31 -0.95
CA SER A 121 2.59 15.57 -0.64
C SER A 121 1.63 16.72 -0.31
N SER A 122 0.34 16.54 -0.60
CA SER A 122 -0.70 17.58 -0.47
C SER A 122 -1.45 17.51 0.86
N CYS A 123 -1.24 16.44 1.64
CA CYS A 123 -1.98 16.15 2.88
C CYS A 123 -1.04 16.23 4.09
N GLY A 124 -0.41 17.39 4.31
CA GLY A 124 0.50 17.63 5.41
C GLY A 124 -0.04 18.66 6.40
N GLN A 125 -0.80 18.20 7.41
CA GLN A 125 -0.65 18.55 8.83
C GLN A 125 -1.86 18.01 9.62
N GLU A 126 -1.70 16.81 10.20
CA GLU A 126 -1.96 16.54 11.62
C GLU A 126 -1.51 15.10 11.96
N HIS A 127 -0.55 15.04 12.89
CA HIS A 127 -0.06 13.88 13.66
C HIS A 127 0.16 12.52 12.95
N GLN A 128 1.36 12.33 12.39
CA GLN A 128 1.99 11.02 12.23
C GLN A 128 3.17 10.86 13.22
N PRO A 129 3.24 9.79 14.01
CA PRO A 129 4.51 9.26 14.47
C PRO A 129 5.18 8.51 13.31
N ARG A 130 6.35 9.03 12.91
CA ARG A 130 7.20 8.64 11.76
C ARG A 130 7.78 7.21 11.76
N GLN A 131 7.21 6.22 12.45
CA GLN A 131 7.93 4.95 12.68
C GLN A 131 7.65 3.81 11.67
N ALA A 132 6.60 3.87 10.84
CA ALA A 132 6.26 2.74 9.97
C ALA A 132 7.19 2.57 8.74
N ALA A 133 7.75 3.67 8.20
CA ALA A 133 8.48 3.64 6.94
C ALA A 133 9.96 3.21 7.06
N GLU A 134 10.53 3.19 8.27
CA GLU A 134 11.94 2.76 8.47
C GLU A 134 12.11 1.26 8.76
N TRP A 135 11.03 0.52 9.03
CA TRP A 135 11.14 -0.81 9.64
C TRP A 135 11.45 -1.94 8.67
N TRP A 136 11.23 -1.78 7.37
CA TRP A 136 11.51 -2.85 6.40
C TRP A 136 12.89 -2.72 5.72
N SER A 137 13.65 -1.66 6.08
CA SER A 137 14.89 -1.30 5.41
C SER A 137 16.03 -1.05 6.41
N LYS A 138 16.35 -2.02 7.27
CA LYS A 138 17.63 -1.98 8.02
C LYS A 138 18.36 -3.32 7.92
N THR A 139 19.11 -3.47 6.83
CA THR A 139 20.42 -4.13 6.89
C THR A 139 21.36 -3.24 7.72
N PRO A 140 22.12 -3.77 8.68
CA PRO A 140 22.94 -2.94 9.55
C PRO A 140 24.18 -2.46 8.79
N SER A 141 24.19 -1.20 8.38
CA SER A 141 25.42 -0.49 8.04
C SER A 141 26.04 0.06 9.32
N GLN A 142 27.28 -0.34 9.60
CA GLN A 142 28.11 0.12 10.70
C GLN A 142 28.22 1.66 10.69
N GLY A 143 27.77 2.29 11.77
CA GLY A 143 28.03 3.69 12.09
C GLY A 143 28.24 3.82 13.60
N GLN A 144 29.31 4.50 14.02
CA GLN A 144 29.72 4.65 15.42
C GLN A 144 28.65 5.37 16.25
N LEU A 145 28.08 4.65 17.23
CA LEU A 145 27.22 5.22 18.28
C LEU A 145 28.05 6.08 19.23
N THR A 146 27.62 7.31 19.45
CA THR A 146 28.28 8.22 20.39
C THR A 146 27.81 7.97 21.82
N GLN A 147 28.70 8.22 22.80
CA GLN A 147 28.46 7.93 24.23
C GLN A 147 27.20 8.60 24.80
N GLN A 148 26.82 9.76 24.25
CA GLN A 148 25.62 10.51 24.67
C GLN A 148 24.31 9.87 24.19
N GLU A 149 24.31 9.20 23.04
CA GLU A 149 23.12 8.49 22.53
C GLU A 149 22.86 7.22 23.35
N VAL A 150 23.93 6.56 23.79
CA VAL A 150 23.85 5.39 24.67
C VAL A 150 23.35 5.80 26.05
N GLU A 151 23.82 6.93 26.60
CA GLU A 151 23.37 7.45 27.89
C GLU A 151 21.87 7.83 27.88
N GLN A 152 21.42 8.50 26.82
CA GLN A 152 19.99 8.84 26.65
C GLN A 152 19.12 7.58 26.49
N PHE A 153 19.62 6.58 25.76
CA PHE A 153 18.91 5.31 25.60
C PHE A 153 18.75 4.57 26.93
N PHE A 154 19.78 4.53 27.77
CA PHE A 154 19.69 3.91 29.10
C PHE A 154 18.76 4.67 30.05
N LEU A 155 18.74 6.00 29.99
CA LEU A 155 17.83 6.82 30.80
C LEU A 155 16.35 6.60 30.42
N ASP A 156 16.05 6.51 29.13
CA ASP A 156 14.69 6.21 28.66
C ASP A 156 14.28 4.77 28.98
N TYR A 157 15.20 3.81 28.88
CA TYR A 157 14.95 2.42 29.27
C TYR A 157 14.64 2.28 30.77
N VAL A 158 15.37 2.97 31.64
CA VAL A 158 15.12 2.96 33.09
C VAL A 158 13.78 3.63 33.42
N ARG A 159 13.43 4.74 32.75
CA ARG A 159 12.13 5.40 32.92
C ARG A 159 10.97 4.48 32.53
N GLN A 160 11.08 3.79 31.40
CA GLN A 160 10.06 2.84 30.93
C GLN A 160 9.93 1.62 31.84
N LYS A 161 11.05 1.13 32.39
CA LYS A 161 11.04 0.02 33.36
C LYS A 161 10.35 0.43 34.67
N GLN A 162 10.61 1.63 35.17
CA GLN A 162 9.96 2.15 36.39
C GLN A 162 8.44 2.35 36.22
N LEU A 163 8.00 2.78 35.03
CA LEU A 163 6.58 2.84 34.68
C LEU A 163 5.92 1.46 34.60
N ALA A 164 6.63 0.46 34.06
CA ALA A 164 6.13 -0.91 33.93
C ALA A 164 6.12 -1.68 35.27
N GLU A 165 6.96 -1.30 36.23
CA GLU A 165 7.04 -1.92 37.57
C GLU A 165 6.06 -1.30 38.59
N GLY A 166 5.24 -0.30 38.18
CA GLY A 166 4.07 0.15 38.92
C GLY A 166 4.33 1.18 40.03
N ASP A 167 5.41 1.96 39.95
CA ASP A 167 5.68 3.04 40.89
C ASP A 167 5.02 4.34 40.40
N LEU A 168 3.74 4.54 40.78
CA LEU A 168 2.97 5.75 40.47
C LEU A 168 3.06 6.73 41.65
N ALA A 169 3.68 7.90 41.42
CA ALA A 169 3.34 9.08 42.19
C ALA A 169 1.92 9.52 41.75
N GLU A 170 0.95 9.36 42.66
CA GLU A 170 -0.44 9.78 42.44
C GLU A 170 -0.52 11.27 42.11
N THR A 171 -1.03 11.58 40.93
CA THR A 171 -1.82 12.79 40.69
C THR A 171 -3.06 12.34 39.95
N GLY A 172 -4.15 12.22 40.71
CA GLY A 172 -5.46 11.93 40.16
C GLY A 172 -6.03 13.16 39.46
N GLU A 173 -6.79 12.90 38.40
CA GLU A 173 -7.89 13.75 37.96
C GLU A 173 -8.90 12.82 37.27
N GLU A 174 -10.06 12.68 37.90
CA GLU A 174 -11.25 12.07 37.32
C GLU A 174 -11.88 13.08 36.35
N GLU A 175 -12.06 12.71 35.08
CA GLU A 175 -13.04 13.39 34.22
C GLU A 175 -13.92 12.37 33.49
N THR A 176 -15.15 12.28 33.97
CA THR A 176 -16.29 11.70 33.26
C THR A 176 -16.67 12.61 32.09
N GLY A 177 -16.46 12.15 30.85
CA GLY A 177 -16.86 12.85 29.63
C GLY A 177 -17.94 12.08 28.85
N GLN A 178 -19.12 12.66 28.74
CA GLN A 178 -20.27 12.15 28.00
C GLN A 178 -19.98 11.96 26.50
N TYR A 179 -20.39 10.81 25.97
CA TYR A 179 -20.54 10.54 24.55
C TYR A 179 -21.42 11.63 23.91
N ARG A 180 -20.82 12.51 23.11
CA ARG A 180 -21.53 13.32 22.13
C ARG A 180 -21.36 12.65 20.78
N GLU A 181 -22.42 11.99 20.31
CA GLU A 181 -22.63 11.75 18.89
C GLU A 181 -22.75 13.11 18.20
N THR A 182 -21.64 13.66 17.71
CA THR A 182 -21.69 14.67 16.66
C THR A 182 -21.87 13.93 15.35
N GLY A 183 -23.13 13.65 15.02
CA GLY A 183 -23.55 13.49 13.64
C GLY A 183 -23.35 14.82 12.93
N GLU A 184 -22.13 15.08 12.48
CA GLU A 184 -21.90 16.02 11.40
C GLU A 184 -22.28 15.30 10.10
N GLU A 185 -23.55 15.45 9.71
CA GLU A 185 -23.94 15.35 8.31
C GLU A 185 -23.23 16.50 7.56
N CYS A 186 -21.95 16.28 7.26
CA CYS A 186 -21.19 17.15 6.37
C CYS A 186 -21.68 16.86 4.95
N GLY A 187 -22.30 17.86 4.32
CA GLY A 187 -22.84 17.79 2.97
C GLY A 187 -21.86 17.10 2.02
N GLU A 188 -22.37 16.11 1.29
CA GLU A 188 -21.62 15.18 0.45
C GLU A 188 -20.83 15.94 -0.62
N ALA A 189 -19.62 16.38 -0.29
CA ALA A 189 -18.68 16.90 -1.26
C ALA A 189 -18.31 15.73 -2.18
N ALA A 190 -18.62 15.86 -3.47
CA ALA A 190 -18.26 14.87 -4.47
C ALA A 190 -16.77 14.53 -4.34
N LEU A 191 -16.44 13.24 -4.30
CA LEU A 191 -15.04 12.82 -4.15
C LEU A 191 -14.21 13.46 -5.27
N PRO A 192 -12.97 13.89 -4.98
CA PRO A 192 -12.01 14.23 -6.03
C PRO A 192 -11.84 13.09 -7.03
N SER A 193 -11.54 13.40 -8.30
CA SER A 193 -11.41 12.39 -9.37
C SER A 193 -10.42 11.26 -9.04
N HIS A 194 -9.27 11.59 -8.43
CA HIS A 194 -8.29 10.57 -8.00
C HIS A 194 -8.88 9.59 -6.95
N ALA A 195 -9.72 10.08 -6.04
CA ALA A 195 -10.38 9.26 -5.03
C ALA A 195 -11.55 8.45 -5.62
N GLN A 196 -12.29 9.00 -6.59
CA GLN A 196 -13.29 8.25 -7.35
C GLN A 196 -12.65 7.08 -8.10
N LEU A 197 -11.51 7.34 -8.76
CA LEU A 197 -10.76 6.32 -9.50
C LEU A 197 -10.26 5.22 -8.55
N ALA A 198 -9.67 5.58 -7.42
CA ALA A 198 -9.22 4.61 -6.41
C ALA A 198 -10.37 3.75 -5.86
N LYS A 199 -11.55 4.36 -5.63
CA LYS A 199 -12.76 3.62 -5.22
C LYS A 199 -13.18 2.62 -6.30
N ALA A 200 -13.24 3.02 -7.58
CA ALA A 200 -13.61 2.13 -8.67
C ALA A 200 -12.64 0.95 -8.82
N VAL A 201 -11.33 1.21 -8.69
CA VAL A 201 -10.29 0.16 -8.70
C VAL A 201 -10.45 -0.80 -7.52
N MET A 202 -10.67 -0.28 -6.32
CA MET A 202 -10.87 -1.08 -5.11
C MET A 202 -12.08 -2.02 -5.25
N GLU A 203 -13.19 -1.56 -5.83
CA GLU A 203 -14.37 -2.39 -6.09
C GLU A 203 -14.08 -3.59 -6.99
N ARG A 204 -13.30 -3.41 -8.07
CA ARG A 204 -12.91 -4.52 -8.97
C ARG A 204 -11.92 -5.47 -8.30
N CYS A 205 -11.01 -4.94 -7.50
CA CYS A 205 -10.04 -5.73 -6.74
C CYS A 205 -10.72 -6.72 -5.78
N ILE A 206 -11.84 -6.33 -5.14
CA ILE A 206 -12.59 -7.21 -4.23
C ILE A 206 -13.01 -8.51 -4.93
N HIS A 207 -13.46 -8.43 -6.19
CA HIS A 207 -13.88 -9.61 -6.95
C HIS A 207 -12.69 -10.50 -7.35
N LEU A 208 -11.53 -9.91 -7.65
CA LEU A 208 -10.32 -10.61 -8.07
C LEU A 208 -9.54 -11.24 -6.91
N LEU A 209 -9.82 -10.87 -5.66
CA LEU A 209 -9.22 -11.52 -4.49
C LEU A 209 -9.49 -13.03 -4.44
N SER A 210 -10.56 -13.51 -5.08
CA SER A 210 -10.92 -14.94 -5.11
C SER A 210 -10.46 -15.65 -6.38
N ASP A 211 -9.58 -15.05 -7.19
CA ASP A 211 -9.04 -15.69 -8.39
C ASP A 211 -8.24 -16.97 -8.05
N ARG A 212 -8.25 -17.95 -8.96
CA ARG A 212 -7.55 -19.23 -8.78
C ARG A 212 -6.03 -19.08 -8.85
N LYS A 213 -5.51 -18.04 -9.51
CA LYS A 213 -4.08 -17.82 -9.71
C LYS A 213 -3.52 -17.02 -8.54
N LEU A 214 -2.57 -17.62 -7.80
CA LEU A 214 -1.86 -16.96 -6.70
C LEU A 214 -1.28 -15.60 -7.11
N ARG A 215 -0.65 -15.52 -8.29
CA ARG A 215 -0.05 -14.28 -8.81
C ARG A 215 -1.05 -13.13 -8.94
N VAL A 216 -2.28 -13.42 -9.38
CA VAL A 216 -3.35 -12.42 -9.50
C VAL A 216 -3.74 -11.93 -8.11
N ARG A 217 -3.97 -12.84 -7.17
CA ARG A 217 -4.33 -12.47 -5.78
C ARG A 217 -3.26 -11.62 -5.10
N LEU A 218 -1.98 -11.92 -5.28
CA LEU A 218 -0.88 -11.10 -4.76
C LEU A 218 -0.90 -9.69 -5.35
N GLN A 219 -1.00 -9.56 -6.68
CA GLN A 219 -1.08 -8.25 -7.33
C GLN A 219 -2.31 -7.45 -6.88
N VAL A 220 -3.46 -8.12 -6.67
CA VAL A 220 -4.68 -7.47 -6.18
C VAL A 220 -4.48 -6.94 -4.76
N LEU A 221 -3.82 -7.70 -3.88
CA LEU A 221 -3.53 -7.26 -2.51
C LEU A 221 -2.60 -6.04 -2.51
N ASP A 222 -1.57 -6.03 -3.36
CA ASP A 222 -0.67 -4.87 -3.52
C ASP A 222 -1.44 -3.62 -4.03
N VAL A 223 -2.35 -3.79 -5.00
CA VAL A 223 -3.20 -2.69 -5.50
C VAL A 223 -4.16 -2.19 -4.42
N LEU A 224 -4.77 -3.10 -3.63
CA LEU A 224 -5.66 -2.74 -2.54
C LEU A 224 -4.97 -1.88 -1.49
N GLU A 225 -3.74 -2.22 -1.12
CA GLU A 225 -2.93 -1.42 -0.19
C GLU A 225 -2.81 0.02 -0.68
N LEU A 226 -2.47 0.22 -1.96
CA LEU A 226 -2.38 1.55 -2.56
C LEU A 226 -3.74 2.27 -2.60
N CYS A 227 -4.82 1.57 -2.95
CA CYS A 227 -6.17 2.16 -2.95
C CYS A 227 -6.56 2.67 -1.55
N ILE A 228 -6.23 1.92 -0.49
CA ILE A 228 -6.50 2.32 0.89
C ILE A 228 -5.74 3.60 1.23
N THR A 229 -4.46 3.69 0.83
CA THR A 229 -3.64 4.90 1.03
C THR A 229 -4.24 6.11 0.32
N VAL A 230 -4.68 5.97 -0.94
CA VAL A 230 -5.32 7.07 -1.69
C VAL A 230 -6.66 7.48 -1.07
N LEU A 231 -7.44 6.53 -0.52
CA LEU A 231 -8.76 6.79 0.05
C LEU A 231 -8.73 7.23 1.53
N HIS A 232 -7.60 7.16 2.22
CA HIS A 232 -7.49 7.52 3.64
C HIS A 232 -8.08 8.90 3.99
N PRO A 233 -7.84 9.97 3.22
CA PRO A 233 -8.42 11.29 3.52
C PRO A 233 -9.96 11.31 3.47
N HIS A 234 -10.57 10.33 2.80
CA HIS A 234 -12.02 10.26 2.55
C HIS A 234 -12.67 9.12 3.33
N ARG A 235 -12.59 9.18 4.67
CA ARG A 235 -13.06 8.14 5.60
C ARG A 235 -14.49 7.65 5.33
N ASN A 236 -15.41 8.56 5.00
CA ASN A 236 -16.82 8.23 4.69
C ASN A 236 -16.97 7.23 3.53
N HIS A 237 -16.00 7.20 2.61
CA HIS A 237 -15.97 6.27 1.49
C HIS A 237 -15.09 5.05 1.75
N LEU A 238 -14.00 5.22 2.52
CA LEU A 238 -13.12 4.13 2.90
C LEU A 238 -13.81 3.10 3.82
N LEU A 239 -14.59 3.54 4.81
CA LEU A 239 -15.23 2.61 5.77
C LEU A 239 -16.21 1.62 5.12
N PRO A 240 -17.13 2.05 4.21
CA PRO A 240 -17.95 1.11 3.44
C PRO A 240 -17.13 0.17 2.56
N MET A 241 -16.02 0.64 1.97
CA MET A 241 -15.12 -0.22 1.19
C MET A 241 -14.40 -1.24 2.08
N ALA A 242 -13.94 -0.83 3.26
CA ALA A 242 -13.35 -1.71 4.27
C ALA A 242 -14.34 -2.81 4.68
N HIS A 243 -15.63 -2.48 4.80
CA HIS A 243 -16.66 -3.49 5.02
C HIS A 243 -16.82 -4.46 3.84
N ARG A 244 -16.85 -3.96 2.61
CA ARG A 244 -17.01 -4.81 1.42
C ARG A 244 -15.82 -5.74 1.19
N VAL A 245 -14.58 -5.28 1.43
CA VAL A 245 -13.37 -6.10 1.24
C VAL A 245 -13.17 -7.13 2.36
N TRP A 246 -13.73 -6.88 3.55
CA TRP A 246 -13.48 -7.69 4.75
C TRP A 246 -13.68 -9.21 4.56
N PRO A 247 -14.82 -9.72 4.03
CA PRO A 247 -15.02 -11.16 3.93
C PRO A 247 -14.00 -11.85 3.02
N ALA A 248 -13.65 -11.19 1.91
CA ALA A 248 -12.64 -11.70 0.98
C ALA A 248 -11.25 -11.68 1.64
N LEU A 249 -10.89 -10.59 2.33
CA LEU A 249 -9.62 -10.44 3.02
C LEU A 249 -9.44 -11.48 4.14
N VAL A 250 -10.46 -11.70 4.97
CA VAL A 250 -10.44 -12.74 6.03
C VAL A 250 -10.18 -14.12 5.45
N THR A 251 -10.78 -14.44 4.30
CA THR A 251 -10.54 -15.72 3.62
C THR A 251 -9.07 -15.85 3.18
N ARG A 252 -8.46 -14.75 2.70
CA ARG A 252 -7.03 -14.72 2.31
C ARG A 252 -6.09 -14.82 3.51
N LEU A 253 -6.49 -14.28 4.66
CA LEU A 253 -5.70 -14.31 5.91
C LEU A 253 -5.67 -15.69 6.57
N ILE A 254 -6.74 -16.48 6.44
CA ILE A 254 -6.91 -17.72 7.21
C ILE A 254 -6.72 -18.97 6.35
N SER A 255 -7.20 -18.96 5.11
CA SER A 255 -7.43 -20.19 4.32
C SER A 255 -6.74 -20.15 2.97
N ASP A 256 -5.54 -19.56 2.89
CA ASP A 256 -4.82 -19.38 1.63
C ASP A 256 -3.34 -19.80 1.68
N ASP A 257 -2.70 -19.76 0.52
CA ASP A 257 -1.26 -19.90 0.34
C ASP A 257 -0.51 -18.91 1.27
N PRO A 258 0.57 -19.32 1.95
CA PRO A 258 1.16 -18.47 2.97
C PRO A 258 1.79 -17.18 2.40
N LEU A 259 2.10 -17.11 1.10
CA LEU A 259 2.50 -15.84 0.47
C LEU A 259 1.32 -14.87 0.37
N ALA A 260 0.12 -15.38 0.06
CA ALA A 260 -1.11 -14.58 0.05
C ALA A 260 -1.50 -14.16 1.47
N VAL A 261 -1.32 -15.02 2.48
CA VAL A 261 -1.54 -14.68 3.88
C VAL A 261 -0.62 -13.54 4.33
N LEU A 262 0.68 -13.60 3.97
CA LEU A 262 1.64 -12.53 4.26
C LEU A 262 1.24 -11.19 3.65
N SER A 263 0.85 -11.18 2.37
CA SER A 263 0.42 -9.97 1.69
C SER A 263 -0.91 -9.46 2.26
N ALA A 264 -1.88 -10.34 2.53
CA ALA A 264 -3.15 -9.98 3.15
C ALA A 264 -2.99 -9.42 4.57
N PHE A 265 -2.02 -9.92 5.34
CA PHE A 265 -1.72 -9.39 6.66
C PHE A 265 -1.19 -7.96 6.59
N LYS A 266 -0.36 -7.64 5.60
CA LYS A 266 0.08 -6.25 5.34
C LYS A 266 -1.12 -5.34 5.04
N VAL A 267 -2.00 -5.77 4.14
CA VAL A 267 -3.25 -5.04 3.82
C VAL A 267 -4.11 -4.83 5.07
N LEU A 268 -4.21 -5.83 5.95
CA LEU A 268 -4.93 -5.70 7.22
C LEU A 268 -4.31 -4.64 8.13
N CYS A 269 -2.98 -4.63 8.27
CA CYS A 269 -2.28 -3.60 9.04
C CYS A 269 -2.54 -2.21 8.49
N THR A 270 -2.46 -2.03 7.17
CA THR A 270 -2.76 -0.75 6.50
C THR A 270 -4.22 -0.35 6.71
N LEU A 271 -5.18 -1.28 6.57
CA LEU A 271 -6.59 -1.01 6.85
C LEU A 271 -6.83 -0.60 8.30
N ALA A 272 -6.23 -1.28 9.28
CA ALA A 272 -6.39 -0.93 10.68
C ALA A 272 -5.77 0.43 11.01
N GLN A 273 -4.63 0.76 10.40
CA GLN A 273 -4.01 2.07 10.55
C GLN A 273 -4.92 3.21 10.05
N GLN A 274 -5.67 2.99 8.96
CA GLN A 274 -6.52 4.02 8.37
C GLN A 274 -7.96 4.04 8.90
N CYS A 275 -8.51 2.88 9.29
CA CYS A 275 -9.91 2.74 9.73
C CYS A 275 -10.09 2.67 11.25
N GLY A 276 -9.03 2.41 12.02
CA GLY A 276 -9.07 2.37 13.48
C GLY A 276 -10.05 1.33 14.05
N ASP A 277 -10.73 1.74 15.12
CA ASP A 277 -11.69 0.96 15.92
C ASP A 277 -12.86 0.37 15.12
N PHE A 278 -13.19 0.91 13.94
CA PHE A 278 -14.21 0.35 13.03
C PHE A 278 -14.00 -1.14 12.74
N LEU A 279 -12.75 -1.61 12.72
CA LEU A 279 -12.40 -3.00 12.46
C LEU A 279 -12.26 -3.85 13.74
N ARG A 280 -12.30 -3.25 14.93
CA ARG A 280 -12.06 -3.90 16.23
C ARG A 280 -12.90 -5.16 16.41
N GLN A 281 -14.22 -5.03 16.35
CA GLN A 281 -15.15 -6.14 16.61
C GLN A 281 -15.00 -7.27 15.59
N ARG A 282 -14.67 -6.93 14.34
CA ARG A 282 -14.50 -7.93 13.28
C ARG A 282 -13.18 -8.65 13.41
N PHE A 283 -12.10 -7.91 13.68
CA PHE A 283 -10.79 -8.47 13.92
C PHE A 283 -10.79 -9.42 15.12
N SER A 284 -11.37 -9.00 16.24
CA SER A 284 -11.44 -9.80 17.47
C SER A 284 -12.23 -11.11 17.29
N LYS A 285 -13.27 -11.08 16.45
CA LYS A 285 -14.13 -12.24 16.19
C LYS A 285 -13.57 -13.17 15.12
N ASP A 286 -13.14 -12.62 13.98
CA ASP A 286 -12.89 -13.40 12.77
C ASP A 286 -11.42 -13.79 12.60
N VAL A 287 -10.49 -12.90 13.01
CA VAL A 287 -9.06 -13.01 12.66
C VAL A 287 -8.19 -13.36 13.87
N LEU A 288 -8.33 -12.63 14.97
CA LEU A 288 -7.48 -12.77 16.16
C LEU A 288 -7.43 -14.21 16.72
N PRO A 289 -8.56 -14.93 16.92
CA PRO A 289 -8.53 -16.29 17.45
C PRO A 289 -7.79 -17.26 16.53
N LYS A 290 -7.92 -17.05 15.21
CA LYS A 290 -7.29 -17.88 14.19
C LYS A 290 -5.78 -17.62 14.12
N LEU A 291 -5.36 -16.35 14.13
CA LEU A 291 -3.94 -15.99 14.20
C LEU A 291 -3.29 -16.56 15.46
N THR A 292 -3.89 -16.38 16.63
CA THR A 292 -3.36 -16.92 17.90
C THR A 292 -3.27 -18.44 17.86
N SER A 293 -4.30 -19.14 17.35
CA SER A 293 -4.25 -20.60 17.21
C SER A 293 -3.14 -21.07 16.27
N SER A 294 -2.89 -20.33 15.18
CA SER A 294 -1.82 -20.61 14.21
C SER A 294 -0.45 -20.41 14.85
N LEU A 295 -0.24 -19.30 15.56
CA LEU A 295 1.00 -19.01 16.28
C LEU A 295 1.30 -20.07 17.36
N LEU A 296 0.29 -20.48 18.14
CA LEU A 296 0.43 -21.56 19.13
C LEU A 296 0.80 -22.89 18.48
N SER A 297 0.21 -23.20 17.30
CA SER A 297 0.54 -24.42 16.56
C SER A 297 1.98 -24.41 16.02
N GLN A 298 2.52 -23.23 15.69
CA GLN A 298 3.88 -23.03 15.17
C GLN A 298 4.94 -22.86 16.28
N ALA A 299 4.54 -22.52 17.50
CA ALA A 299 5.42 -22.35 18.65
C ALA A 299 6.39 -23.54 18.90
N PRO A 300 5.95 -24.82 18.94
CA PRO A 300 6.86 -25.94 19.17
C PRO A 300 7.87 -26.16 18.03
N ALA A 301 7.47 -25.88 16.79
CA ALA A 301 8.33 -25.99 15.61
C ALA A 301 9.41 -24.89 15.60
N SER A 302 9.03 -23.67 15.94
CA SER A 302 9.94 -22.52 16.03
C SER A 302 10.87 -22.58 17.25
N ALA A 303 10.41 -23.11 18.39
CA ALA A 303 11.25 -23.26 19.59
C ALA A 303 12.41 -24.25 19.41
N ARG A 304 12.27 -25.23 18.51
CA ARG A 304 13.28 -26.26 18.21
C ARG A 304 13.99 -26.00 16.88
N ALA A 305 13.80 -24.82 16.30
CA ALA A 305 14.29 -24.47 14.99
C ALA A 305 15.80 -24.21 14.98
N GLY A 306 16.51 -24.84 14.04
CA GLY A 306 17.89 -24.49 13.71
C GLY A 306 17.97 -23.24 12.81
N PRO A 307 19.19 -22.77 12.46
CA PRO A 307 19.40 -21.54 11.67
C PRO A 307 18.70 -21.54 10.31
N VAL A 308 18.48 -22.73 9.72
CA VAL A 308 17.79 -22.90 8.42
C VAL A 308 16.31 -22.47 8.48
N TYR A 309 15.68 -22.50 9.66
CA TYR A 309 14.27 -22.10 9.81
C TYR A 309 14.04 -20.64 9.42
N SER A 310 15.02 -19.76 9.62
CA SER A 310 14.95 -18.33 9.24
C SER A 310 14.67 -18.10 7.75
N HIS A 311 15.01 -19.07 6.89
CA HIS A 311 14.76 -18.99 5.45
C HIS A 311 13.39 -19.55 5.04
N THR A 312 12.65 -20.15 5.97
CA THR A 312 11.36 -20.78 5.69
C THR A 312 10.24 -19.76 5.60
N LEU A 313 9.21 -20.10 4.83
CA LEU A 313 7.99 -19.31 4.73
C LEU A 313 7.22 -19.24 6.05
N ALA A 314 7.25 -20.32 6.84
CA ALA A 314 6.65 -20.39 8.16
C ALA A 314 7.28 -19.36 9.12
N PHE A 315 8.61 -19.26 9.14
CA PHE A 315 9.30 -18.23 9.92
C PHE A 315 8.92 -16.82 9.47
N LYS A 316 8.91 -16.54 8.17
CA LYS A 316 8.54 -15.22 7.63
C LYS A 316 7.11 -14.82 8.02
N LEU A 317 6.17 -15.76 7.97
CA LEU A 317 4.78 -15.56 8.38
C LEU A 317 4.67 -15.30 9.88
N GLN A 318 5.31 -16.15 10.71
CA GLN A 318 5.34 -15.99 12.15
C GLN A 318 5.95 -14.63 12.55
N LEU A 319 7.07 -14.26 11.92
CA LEU A 319 7.74 -12.98 12.16
C LEU A 319 6.84 -11.80 11.80
N ALA A 320 6.22 -11.82 10.60
CA ALA A 320 5.33 -10.75 10.16
C ALA A 320 4.15 -10.57 11.12
N VAL A 321 3.49 -11.66 11.53
CA VAL A 321 2.37 -11.61 12.46
C VAL A 321 2.82 -11.08 13.83
N LEU A 322 3.92 -11.60 14.39
CA LEU A 322 4.40 -11.15 15.70
C LEU A 322 4.86 -9.69 15.71
N GLN A 323 5.46 -9.21 14.61
CA GLN A 323 5.85 -7.80 14.47
C GLN A 323 4.65 -6.87 14.29
N GLY A 324 3.62 -7.29 13.55
CA GLY A 324 2.47 -6.44 13.24
C GLY A 324 1.35 -6.48 14.29
N LEU A 325 1.21 -7.59 15.05
CA LEU A 325 0.06 -7.80 15.93
C LEU A 325 -0.02 -6.76 17.06
N GLY A 326 1.12 -6.34 17.63
CA GLY A 326 1.15 -5.31 18.67
C GLY A 326 0.59 -3.97 18.17
N SER A 327 1.16 -3.45 17.08
CA SER A 327 0.67 -2.21 16.45
C SER A 327 -0.77 -2.34 15.96
N LEU A 328 -1.16 -3.53 15.50
CA LEU A 328 -2.53 -3.78 15.05
C LEU A 328 -3.52 -3.68 16.22
N CYS A 329 -3.23 -4.29 17.36
CA CYS A 329 -4.07 -4.19 18.55
C CYS A 329 -4.16 -2.76 19.07
N GLU A 330 -3.06 -2.01 19.05
CA GLU A 330 -3.03 -0.58 19.43
C GLU A 330 -3.90 0.27 18.50
N LYS A 331 -3.79 0.10 17.17
CA LYS A 331 -4.61 0.87 16.21
C LYS A 331 -6.09 0.53 16.24
N LEU A 332 -6.43 -0.69 16.62
CA LEU A 332 -7.81 -1.13 16.84
C LEU A 332 -8.31 -0.82 18.26
N ASP A 333 -7.44 -0.24 19.09
CA ASP A 333 -7.69 0.17 20.47
C ASP A 333 -8.17 -0.97 21.40
N MET A 334 -7.71 -2.19 21.14
CA MET A 334 -8.09 -3.44 21.82
C MET A 334 -7.71 -3.52 23.33
N GLY A 335 -7.16 -2.44 23.90
CA GLY A 335 -6.74 -2.37 25.31
C GLY A 335 -7.85 -1.99 26.29
N GLU A 336 -8.99 -1.50 25.78
CA GLU A 336 -10.20 -1.19 26.56
C GLU A 336 -11.16 -2.38 26.74
#